data_AF-A0A0F3N6M1-F1
#
_entry.id   AF-A0A0F3N6M1-F1
#
_cell.length_a   1.000
_cell.length_b   1.000
_cell.length_c   1.000
_cell.angle_alpha   90.00
_cell.angle_beta   90.00
_cell.angle_gamma   90.00
#
_symmetry.space_group_name_H-M   'P 1'
#
loop_
_entity.id
_entity.type
_entity.pdbx_description
1 polymer ?
#
loop_
_entity_poly.entity_id
_entity_poly.type
_entity_poly.pdbx_seq_one_letter_code
_entity_poly.pdbx_strand_id
1 'polypeptide(L)'
;MSKQYSKKIELVHYQYSGAVHDVIPGIGMVNLLHYNTKIDQSTPVDYRIYDKDTDGKTKNAHFCDMLTLAKERGINPDVALSK
;
A
#
# COMPACT_ATOMS: atom_id res chain seq x y z
N MET A 1 19.48 9.05 0.60
CA MET A 1 19.43 9.40 -0.83
C MET A 1 18.05 9.96 -1.14
N SER A 2 17.89 11.28 -1.12
CA SER A 2 16.62 11.93 -1.45
C SER A 2 16.52 12.03 -2.97
N LYS A 3 15.42 11.53 -3.55
CA LYS A 3 15.15 11.61 -4.99
C LYS A 3 14.61 13.02 -5.30
N GLN A 4 15.43 14.04 -5.10
CA GLN A 4 15.04 15.46 -5.20
C GLN A 4 14.85 15.97 -6.64
N TYR A 5 15.06 15.12 -7.65
CA TYR A 5 15.04 15.54 -9.06
C TYR A 5 14.15 14.67 -9.95
N SER A 6 12.89 14.47 -9.56
CA SER A 6 11.88 13.93 -10.48
C SER A 6 10.74 14.91 -10.64
N LYS A 7 11.00 15.99 -11.39
CA LYS A 7 9.93 16.84 -11.90
C LYS A 7 9.22 16.06 -13.01
N LYS A 8 7.96 15.67 -12.75
CA LYS A 8 7.03 14.88 -13.60
C LYS A 8 7.25 13.36 -13.61
N ILE A 9 6.92 12.69 -12.51
CA ILE A 9 6.30 11.36 -12.59
C ILE A 9 4.86 11.56 -12.13
N GLU A 10 3.89 11.29 -13.01
CA GLU A 10 2.46 11.52 -12.80
C GLU A 10 1.92 10.89 -11.50
N LEU A 11 2.54 9.80 -11.05
CA LEU A 11 2.18 9.05 -9.84
C LEU A 11 2.73 9.63 -8.51
N VAL A 12 3.47 10.75 -8.56
CA VAL A 12 4.07 11.34 -7.36
C VAL A 12 3.07 12.27 -6.68
N HIS A 13 2.70 11.90 -5.46
CA HIS A 13 1.81 12.65 -4.58
C HIS A 13 2.57 13.16 -3.36
N TYR A 14 2.13 14.28 -2.79
CA TYR A 14 2.68 14.78 -1.52
C TYR A 14 2.06 14.03 -0.35
N GLN A 15 2.90 13.47 0.52
CA GLN A 15 2.47 12.68 1.67
C GLN A 15 3.25 13.07 2.93
N TYR A 16 2.57 13.04 4.08
CA TYR A 16 3.22 13.29 5.35
C TYR A 16 4.14 12.13 5.73
N SER A 17 5.39 12.44 6.06
CA SER A 17 6.38 11.48 6.57
C SER A 17 6.56 11.70 8.06
N GLY A 18 6.13 10.73 8.87
CA GLY A 18 6.39 10.76 10.31
C GLY A 18 7.87 10.66 10.69
N ALA A 19 8.73 10.15 9.82
CA ALA A 19 10.17 10.10 10.06
C ALA A 19 10.83 11.48 9.92
N VAL A 20 10.40 12.24 8.91
CA VAL A 20 10.91 13.59 8.63
C VAL A 20 10.09 14.66 9.36
N HIS A 21 8.93 14.30 9.90
CA HIS A 21 7.93 15.19 10.46
C HIS A 21 7.46 16.28 9.48
N ASP A 22 7.46 15.97 8.18
CA ASP A 22 7.14 16.93 7.12
C ASP A 22 6.46 16.25 5.92
N VAL A 23 5.86 17.04 5.04
CA VAL A 23 5.24 16.60 3.79
C VAL A 23 6.31 16.45 2.71
N ILE A 24 6.46 15.22 2.20
CA ILE A 24 7.45 14.88 1.17
C ILE A 24 6.75 14.34 -0.09
N PRO A 25 7.32 14.56 -1.29
CA PRO A 25 6.87 13.89 -2.49
C PRO A 25 7.18 12.39 -2.41
N GLY A 26 6.21 11.55 -2.77
CA GLY A 26 6.35 10.11 -2.78
C GLY A 26 5.32 9.42 -3.67
N ILE A 27 5.54 8.14 -3.95
CA ILE A 27 4.56 7.31 -4.65
C ILE A 27 3.70 6.65 -3.57
N GLY A 28 2.40 6.90 -3.62
CA GLY A 28 1.45 6.23 -2.75
C GLY A 28 1.41 4.74 -3.08
N MET A 29 1.46 3.88 -2.05
CA MET A 29 1.27 2.44 -2.21
C MET A 29 0.29 1.93 -1.15
N VAL A 30 -0.38 0.83 -1.46
CA VAL A 30 -1.16 0.00 -0.55
C VAL A 30 -0.63 -1.41 -0.65
N ASN A 31 -0.25 -2.00 0.48
CA ASN A 31 0.25 -3.37 0.53
C ASN A 31 -0.73 -4.24 1.33
N LEU A 32 -0.89 -5.50 0.93
CA LEU A 32 -1.58 -6.51 1.72
C LEU A 32 -0.55 -7.54 2.18
N LEU A 33 -0.37 -7.63 3.48
CA LEU A 33 0.46 -8.63 4.13
C LEU A 33 -0.44 -9.65 4.84
N HIS A 34 -0.17 -10.93 4.60
CA HIS A 34 -0.72 -12.01 5.40
C HIS A 34 0.27 -12.36 6.51
N TYR A 35 -0.17 -12.26 7.76
CA TYR A 35 0.62 -12.66 8.90
C TYR A 35 0.18 -14.04 9.41
N ASN A 36 1.12 -14.97 9.41
CA ASN A 36 0.94 -16.32 9.95
C ASN A 36 1.39 -16.35 11.41
N THR A 37 0.43 -16.47 12.31
CA THR A 37 0.65 -16.47 13.77
C THR A 37 1.41 -17.71 14.27
N LYS A 38 1.36 -18.83 13.54
CA LYS A 38 1.98 -20.09 13.97
C LYS A 38 3.50 -20.09 13.81
N ILE A 39 3.99 -19.37 12.80
CA ILE A 39 5.42 -19.28 12.47
C ILE A 39 5.97 -17.86 12.64
N ASP A 40 5.17 -16.94 13.19
CA ASP A 40 5.51 -15.53 13.40
C ASP A 40 6.11 -14.85 12.16
N GLN A 41 5.46 -15.04 11.00
CA GLN A 41 5.99 -14.57 9.72
C GLN A 41 4.94 -13.78 8.93
N SER A 42 5.38 -12.69 8.30
CA SER A 42 4.59 -11.92 7.34
C SER A 42 4.96 -12.28 5.90
N THR A 43 3.96 -12.62 5.09
CA THR A 43 4.11 -12.91 3.65
C THR A 43 3.38 -11.84 2.83
N PRO A 44 4.04 -11.18 1.87
CA PRO A 44 3.38 -10.28 0.93
C PRO A 44 2.39 -11.03 0.04
N VAL A 45 1.16 -10.52 -0.07
CA VAL A 45 0.09 -11.13 -0.87
C VAL A 45 -0.21 -10.31 -2.12
N ASP A 46 -0.32 -8.99 -1.97
CA ASP A 46 -0.64 -8.07 -3.07
C ASP A 46 -0.07 -6.68 -2.74
N TYR A 47 0.22 -5.88 -3.75
CA TYR A 47 0.60 -4.48 -3.63
C TYR A 47 0.01 -3.68 -4.79
N ARG A 48 -0.42 -2.45 -4.52
CA ARG A 48 -0.99 -1.54 -5.51
C ARG A 48 -0.37 -0.17 -5.38
N ILE A 49 -0.16 0.48 -6.51
CA ILE A 49 0.13 1.92 -6.53
C ILE A 49 -1.19 2.62 -6.25
N TYR A 50 -1.17 3.54 -5.28
CA TYR A 50 -2.30 4.38 -4.95
C TYR A 50 -2.21 5.65 -5.79
N ASP A 51 -3.14 5.79 -6.72
CA ASP A 51 -3.26 6.98 -7.55
C ASP A 51 -4.72 7.44 -7.63
N LYS A 52 -5.08 8.27 -6.64
CA LYS A 52 -6.45 8.77 -6.45
C LYS A 52 -6.98 9.50 -7.70
N ASP A 53 -6.10 10.21 -8.41
CA ASP A 53 -6.50 11.06 -9.52
C ASP A 53 -6.84 10.24 -10.77
N THR A 54 -6.29 9.02 -10.88
CA THR A 54 -6.54 8.10 -12.00
C THR A 54 -7.73 7.17 -11.74
N ASP A 55 -7.84 6.56 -10.56
CA ASP A 55 -8.86 5.53 -10.30
C ASP A 55 -9.99 5.97 -9.35
N GLY A 56 -9.87 7.13 -8.71
CA GLY A 56 -10.85 7.68 -7.78
C GLY A 56 -11.02 6.89 -6.47
N LYS A 57 -10.27 5.81 -6.26
CA LYS A 57 -10.38 4.95 -5.08
C LYS A 57 -9.63 5.58 -3.91
N THR A 58 -10.03 5.18 -2.71
CA THR A 58 -9.27 5.47 -1.49
C THR A 58 -8.33 4.30 -1.20
N LYS A 59 -7.29 4.51 -0.39
CA LYS A 59 -6.43 3.41 0.08
C LYS A 59 -7.24 2.26 0.71
N ASN A 60 -8.30 2.59 1.48
CA ASN A 60 -9.16 1.59 2.09
C ASN A 60 -10.00 0.83 1.05
N ALA A 61 -10.50 1.50 0.01
CA ALA A 61 -11.19 0.83 -1.09
C ALA A 61 -10.28 -0.19 -1.78
N HIS A 62 -9.02 0.17 -2.06
CA HIS A 62 -8.03 -0.78 -2.57
C HIS A 62 -7.81 -1.95 -1.63
N PHE A 63 -7.67 -1.69 -0.33
CA PHE A 63 -7.47 -2.74 0.67
C PHE A 63 -8.63 -3.74 0.70
N CYS A 64 -9.88 -3.26 0.65
CA CYS A 64 -11.06 -4.12 0.56
C CYS A 64 -11.07 -4.97 -0.72
N ASP A 65 -10.70 -4.38 -1.87
CA ASP A 65 -10.59 -5.13 -3.13
C ASP A 65 -9.49 -6.20 -3.06
N MET A 66 -8.33 -5.87 -2.48
CA MET A 66 -7.22 -6.80 -2.29
C MET A 66 -7.60 -7.97 -1.38
N LEU A 67 -8.34 -7.69 -0.30
CA LEU A 67 -8.87 -8.73 0.59
C LEU A 67 -9.88 -9.64 -0.10
N THR A 68 -10.75 -9.07 -0.92
CA THR A 68 -11.74 -9.85 -1.69
C THR A 68 -11.04 -10.80 -2.66
N LEU A 69 -10.07 -10.28 -3.43
CA LEU A 69 -9.27 -11.06 -4.35
C LEU A 69 -8.43 -12.14 -3.65
N ALA A 70 -7.89 -11.84 -2.47
CA ALA A 70 -7.16 -12.83 -1.67
C ALA A 70 -8.06 -14.00 -1.26
N LYS A 71 -9.29 -13.72 -0.82
CA LYS A 71 -10.29 -14.76 -0.49
C LYS A 71 -10.66 -15.62 -1.68
N GLU A 72 -10.88 -15.00 -2.85
CA GLU A 72 -11.14 -15.72 -4.10
C GLU A 72 -9.99 -16.65 -4.50
N ARG A 73 -8.75 -16.28 -4.16
CA ARG A 73 -7.55 -17.10 -4.36
C ARG A 73 -7.34 -18.18 -3.28
N GLY A 74 -8.26 -18.32 -2.32
CA GLY A 74 -8.16 -19.27 -1.22
C GLY A 74 -7.20 -18.85 -0.11
N ILE A 75 -6.76 -17.58 -0.09
CA ILE A 75 -5.93 -17.03 0.98
C ILE A 75 -6.88 -16.53 2.07
N ASN A 76 -6.93 -17.26 3.18
CA ASN A 76 -7.70 -16.90 4.37
C ASN A 76 -6.74 -16.41 5.46
N PRO A 77 -6.51 -15.09 5.58
CA PRO A 77 -5.58 -14.56 6.57
C PRO A 77 -6.18 -14.59 7.98
N ASP A 78 -5.41 -15.06 8.96
CA ASP A 78 -5.73 -14.89 10.38
C ASP A 78 -5.70 -13.39 10.75
N VAL A 79 -4.72 -12.68 10.21
CA VAL A 79 -4.54 -11.23 10.33
C VAL A 79 -4.06 -10.68 8.99
N ALA A 80 -4.73 -9.61 8.54
CA ALA A 80 -4.35 -8.86 7.35
C ALA A 80 -3.96 -7.43 7.72
N LEU A 81 -2.82 -6.97 7.20
CA LEU A 81 -2.29 -5.64 7.50
C LEU A 81 -2.08 -4.86 6.20
N SER A 82 -2.41 -3.57 6.26
CA SER A 82 -2.04 -2.56 5.26
C SER A 82 -1.13 -1.53 5.91
N LYS A 83 -0.04 -1.18 5.23
CA LYS A 83 0.86 -0.08 5.59
C LYS A 83 0.85 0.96 4.49
#